data_AF-A0A9X9Q0U4-F1
#
_entry.id   AF-A0A9X9Q0U4-F1
#
_cell.length_a   1.000
_cell.length_b   1.000
_cell.length_c   1.000
_cell.angle_alpha   90.00
_cell.angle_beta   90.00
_cell.angle_gamma   90.00
#
_symmetry.space_group_name_H-M   'P 1'
#
loop_
_entity.id
_entity.type
_entity.pdbx_description
1 polymer ?
#
loop_
_entity_poly.entity_id
_entity_poly.type
_entity_poly.pdbx_seq_one_letter_code
_entity_poly.pdbx_strand_id
1 'polypeptide(L)'
;MPTEFIMSATPTMGNTDFWKTLRYLNLLYPSQGLRSILLISDGHLQNESLTLQLVKRNVQHTRLFSCGIGSTANRHILRTLSQYGAGVFEYFNSKSKHSWKKQIEDQMARLHSPSCHSVSIKWQQLSTDASEPLQAPAQVQSLFHNERLLVYGFIPHCTQATLCALIQEKEFSTIVSTSELQKTTGTVRLKTLTMNSLFE
;
A
#
# COMPACT_ATOMS: atom_id res chain seq x y z
N MET A 1 0.60 33.58 -0.14
CA MET A 1 1.55 32.47 -0.37
C MET A 1 0.99 31.18 0.25
N PRO A 2 1.26 29.96 -0.28
CA PRO A 2 0.72 28.71 0.27
C PRO A 2 1.05 28.50 1.75
N THR A 3 2.23 28.97 2.19
CA THR A 3 2.68 28.94 3.59
C THR A 3 1.82 29.78 4.53
N GLU A 4 1.38 30.97 4.11
CA GLU A 4 0.51 31.82 4.92
C GLU A 4 -0.86 31.16 5.14
N PHE A 5 -1.40 30.52 4.11
CA PHE A 5 -2.65 29.78 4.21
C PHE A 5 -2.54 28.62 5.21
N ILE A 6 -1.48 27.81 5.11
CA ILE A 6 -1.23 26.69 6.02
C ILE A 6 -1.07 27.17 7.46
N MET A 7 -0.31 28.25 7.70
CA MET A 7 -0.10 28.79 9.04
C MET A 7 -1.36 29.44 9.62
N SER A 8 -2.28 29.92 8.78
CA SER A 8 -3.56 30.48 9.20
C SER A 8 -4.65 29.44 9.47
N ALA A 9 -4.43 28.18 9.09
CA ALA A 9 -5.43 27.13 9.23
C ALA A 9 -5.69 26.83 10.72
N THR A 10 -6.94 27.01 11.15
CA THR A 10 -7.40 26.70 12.50
C THR A 10 -8.45 25.59 12.48
N PRO A 11 -8.53 24.76 13.53
CA PRO A 11 -9.56 23.75 13.64
C PRO A 11 -10.92 24.43 13.85
N THR A 12 -11.72 24.50 12.79
CA THR A 12 -13.04 25.14 12.79
C THR A 12 -14.20 24.15 12.93
N MET A 13 -13.91 22.85 12.90
CA MET A 13 -14.92 21.77 12.96
C MET A 13 -14.56 20.75 14.04
N GLY A 14 -15.57 20.08 14.60
CA GLY A 14 -15.41 19.08 15.68
C GLY A 14 -15.36 17.61 15.22
N ASN A 15 -15.70 17.30 13.96
CA ASN A 15 -15.78 15.93 13.45
C ASN A 15 -14.79 15.67 12.31
N THR A 16 -14.29 14.44 12.21
CA THR A 16 -13.40 14.00 11.13
C THR A 16 -14.18 13.29 10.01
N ASP A 17 -14.91 14.08 9.21
CA ASP A 17 -15.77 13.61 8.11
C ASP A 17 -15.01 13.38 6.79
N PHE A 18 -13.90 12.63 6.83
CA PHE A 18 -13.05 12.41 5.64
C PHE A 18 -13.80 11.78 4.46
N TRP A 19 -14.78 10.92 4.73
CA TRP A 19 -15.62 10.29 3.70
C TRP A 19 -16.37 11.28 2.81
N LYS A 20 -16.73 12.47 3.32
CA LYS A 20 -17.41 13.53 2.53
C LYS A 20 -16.45 14.07 1.46
N THR A 21 -15.22 14.36 1.86
CA THR A 21 -14.16 14.84 0.97
C THR A 21 -13.83 13.79 -0.09
N LEU A 22 -13.68 12.53 0.31
CA LEU A 22 -13.48 11.43 -0.65
C LEU A 22 -14.63 11.32 -1.64
N ARG A 23 -15.88 11.40 -1.17
CA ARG A 23 -17.05 11.35 -2.05
C ARG A 23 -17.03 12.47 -3.08
N TYR A 24 -16.69 13.69 -2.67
CA TYR A 24 -16.54 14.83 -3.59
C TYR A 24 -15.41 14.60 -4.59
N LEU A 25 -14.24 14.16 -4.12
CA LEU A 25 -13.09 13.85 -4.99
C LEU A 25 -13.40 12.73 -5.98
N ASN A 26 -14.22 11.75 -5.63
CA ASN A 26 -14.63 10.67 -6.52
C ASN A 26 -15.53 11.14 -7.67
N LEU A 27 -16.25 12.25 -7.50
CA LEU A 27 -17.04 12.85 -8.57
C LEU A 27 -16.17 13.63 -9.57
N LEU A 28 -14.94 13.97 -9.17
CA LEU A 28 -13.99 14.71 -9.99
C LEU A 28 -12.96 13.74 -10.57
N TYR A 29 -13.00 13.49 -11.87
CA TYR A 29 -11.93 12.75 -12.55
C TYR A 29 -10.60 13.51 -12.37
N PRO A 30 -9.47 12.83 -12.12
CA PRO A 30 -8.18 13.52 -12.08
C PRO A 30 -7.91 14.20 -13.41
N SER A 31 -7.46 15.45 -13.36
CA SER A 31 -7.20 16.27 -14.55
C SER A 31 -6.02 15.77 -15.37
N GLN A 32 -5.00 15.21 -14.71
CA GLN A 32 -3.84 14.55 -15.32
C GLN A 32 -3.30 13.46 -14.41
N GLY A 33 -3.00 12.29 -14.98
CA GLY A 33 -2.36 11.18 -14.29
C GLY A 33 -3.11 10.70 -13.05
N LEU A 34 -2.34 10.29 -12.02
CA LEU A 34 -2.86 9.76 -10.77
C LEU A 34 -2.95 10.86 -9.70
N ARG A 35 -4.07 10.93 -9.00
CA ARG A 35 -4.24 11.83 -7.85
C ARG A 35 -3.67 11.19 -6.60
N SER A 36 -2.70 11.82 -5.95
CA SER A 36 -2.22 11.38 -4.63
C SER A 36 -2.82 12.23 -3.52
N ILE A 37 -3.40 11.59 -2.51
CA ILE A 37 -3.97 12.22 -1.30
C ILE A 37 -3.10 11.84 -0.11
N LEU A 38 -2.67 12.83 0.68
CA LEU A 38 -1.99 12.62 1.96
C LEU A 38 -2.96 12.97 3.10
N LEU A 39 -3.44 11.95 3.82
CA LEU A 39 -4.30 12.11 4.99
C LEU A 39 -3.44 12.18 6.26
N ILE A 40 -3.53 13.28 7.01
CA ILE A 40 -2.89 13.41 8.31
C ILE A 40 -4.00 13.42 9.37
N SER A 41 -3.94 12.50 10.34
CA SER A 41 -4.95 12.39 11.40
C SER A 41 -4.32 12.04 12.74
N ASP A 42 -4.77 12.70 13.79
CA ASP A 42 -4.43 12.43 15.20
C ASP A 42 -5.53 11.66 15.95
N GLY A 43 -6.65 11.38 15.27
CA GLY A 43 -7.85 10.78 15.86
C GLY A 43 -8.55 9.77 14.97
N HIS A 44 -9.81 9.50 15.32
CA HIS A 44 -10.68 8.52 14.65
C HIS A 44 -11.40 9.15 13.45
N LEU A 45 -11.68 8.32 12.44
CA LEU A 45 -12.44 8.70 11.27
C LEU A 45 -13.91 8.33 11.47
N GLN A 46 -14.82 9.20 11.01
CA GLN A 46 -16.24 8.87 10.97
C GLN A 46 -16.54 7.95 9.77
N ASN A 47 -17.45 6.99 9.94
CA ASN A 47 -17.89 6.05 8.89
C ASN A 47 -16.74 5.30 8.20
N GLU A 48 -15.98 4.54 8.97
CA GLU A 48 -14.80 3.78 8.49
C GLU A 48 -15.12 2.84 7.31
N SER A 49 -16.24 2.11 7.38
CA SER A 49 -16.67 1.19 6.32
C SER A 49 -16.93 1.90 4.98
N LEU A 50 -17.68 3.01 5.02
CA LEU A 50 -17.97 3.81 3.83
C LEU A 50 -16.68 4.42 3.25
N THR A 51 -15.81 4.95 4.12
CA THR A 51 -14.52 5.50 3.72
C THR A 51 -13.69 4.45 2.99
N LEU A 52 -13.61 3.24 3.54
CA LEU A 52 -12.88 2.14 2.94
C LEU A 52 -13.44 1.73 1.57
N GLN A 53 -14.76 1.65 1.43
CA GLN A 53 -15.42 1.35 0.15
C GLN A 53 -15.11 2.42 -0.90
N LEU A 54 -15.14 3.70 -0.52
CA LEU A 54 -14.80 4.81 -1.40
C LEU A 54 -13.33 4.75 -1.84
N VAL A 55 -12.41 4.40 -0.95
CA VAL A 55 -10.99 4.25 -1.34
C VAL A 55 -10.81 3.10 -2.32
N LYS A 56 -11.36 1.92 -2.02
CA LYS A 56 -11.24 0.73 -2.88
C LYS A 56 -11.74 0.97 -4.30
N ARG A 57 -12.85 1.70 -4.46
CA ARG A 57 -13.46 1.97 -5.76
C ARG A 57 -12.60 2.86 -6.66
N ASN A 58 -11.76 3.71 -6.08
CA ASN A 58 -11.03 4.75 -6.81
C ASN A 58 -9.52 4.52 -6.85
N VAL A 59 -9.04 3.37 -6.37
CA VAL A 59 -7.61 3.03 -6.29
C VAL A 59 -6.91 3.09 -7.65
N GLN A 60 -7.64 2.90 -8.75
CA GLN A 60 -7.10 2.97 -10.10
C GLN A 60 -6.56 4.36 -10.45
N HIS A 61 -7.22 5.42 -9.97
CA HIS A 61 -6.90 6.80 -10.34
C HIS A 61 -6.55 7.70 -9.15
N THR A 62 -6.73 7.19 -7.92
CA THR A 62 -6.46 7.92 -6.67
C THR A 62 -5.65 7.06 -5.71
N ARG A 63 -4.47 7.56 -5.34
CA ARG A 63 -3.62 6.98 -4.30
C ARG A 63 -3.88 7.67 -2.98
N LEU A 64 -3.92 6.90 -1.89
CA LEU A 64 -4.12 7.40 -0.53
C LEU A 64 -2.94 7.02 0.36
N PHE A 65 -2.23 8.02 0.83
CA PHE A 65 -1.22 7.93 1.87
C PHE A 65 -1.84 8.42 3.18
N SER A 66 -1.42 7.85 4.30
CA SER A 66 -1.93 8.27 5.59
C SER A 66 -0.83 8.39 6.63
N CYS A 67 -0.99 9.35 7.52
CA CYS A 67 -0.06 9.68 8.58
C CYS A 67 -0.83 9.78 9.89
N GLY A 68 -0.53 8.86 10.82
CA GLY A 68 -1.09 8.89 12.16
C GLY A 68 -0.21 9.70 13.10
N ILE A 69 -0.74 10.74 13.74
CA ILE A 69 0.00 11.56 14.72
C ILE A 69 -0.47 11.26 16.13
N GLY A 70 0.45 10.99 17.04
CA GLY A 70 0.13 10.84 18.46
C GLY A 70 -0.55 9.51 18.81
N SER A 71 -0.78 9.31 20.12
CA SER A 71 -1.22 8.01 20.65
C SER A 71 -2.67 7.67 20.37
N THR A 72 -3.51 8.68 20.15
CA THR A 72 -4.97 8.58 19.97
C THR A 72 -5.40 8.24 18.56
N ALA A 73 -4.50 8.32 17.58
CA ALA A 73 -4.79 8.02 16.19
C ALA A 73 -5.17 6.55 16.00
N ASN A 74 -6.25 6.29 15.26
CA ASN A 74 -6.62 4.93 14.89
C ASN A 74 -5.66 4.39 13.80
N ARG A 75 -4.57 3.77 14.24
CA ARG A 75 -3.52 3.25 13.33
C ARG A 75 -4.02 2.11 12.45
N HIS A 76 -5.01 1.35 12.93
CA HIS A 76 -5.54 0.22 12.18
C HIS A 76 -6.31 0.70 10.94
N ILE A 77 -7.24 1.65 11.11
CA ILE A 77 -8.01 2.17 9.97
C ILE A 77 -7.10 2.92 8.99
N LEU A 78 -6.19 3.77 9.46
CA LEU A 78 -5.29 4.53 8.60
C LEU A 78 -4.40 3.59 7.77
N ARG A 79 -3.80 2.57 8.40
CA ARG A 79 -3.03 1.55 7.69
C ARG A 79 -3.86 0.82 6.64
N THR A 80 -5.09 0.44 6.99
CA THR A 80 -6.00 -0.26 6.09
C THR A 80 -6.36 0.62 4.90
N LEU A 81 -6.68 1.90 5.12
CA LEU A 81 -6.99 2.86 4.06
C LEU A 81 -5.81 3.06 3.11
N SER A 82 -4.60 3.23 3.62
CA SER A 82 -3.40 3.33 2.78
C SER A 82 -3.19 2.07 1.94
N GLN A 83 -3.33 0.90 2.55
CA GLN A 83 -3.10 -0.37 1.88
C GLN A 83 -4.08 -0.60 0.72
N TYR A 84 -5.37 -0.29 0.92
CA TYR A 84 -6.38 -0.38 -0.15
C TYR A 84 -6.35 0.79 -1.13
N GLY A 85 -5.74 1.91 -0.74
CA GLY A 85 -5.57 3.09 -1.59
C GLY A 85 -4.23 3.13 -2.33
N ALA A 86 -3.55 2.00 -2.50
CA ALA A 86 -2.26 1.92 -3.20
C ALA A 86 -1.18 2.91 -2.66
N GLY A 87 -1.19 3.18 -1.37
CA GLY A 87 -0.24 4.06 -0.68
C GLY A 87 0.34 3.45 0.59
N VAL A 88 1.06 4.28 1.35
CA VAL A 88 1.76 3.87 2.58
C VAL A 88 1.18 4.58 3.80
N PHE A 89 1.21 3.89 4.94
CA PHE A 89 0.90 4.46 6.25
C PHE A 89 2.17 4.71 7.04
N GLU A 90 2.32 5.94 7.53
CA GLU A 90 3.39 6.33 8.45
C GLU A 90 2.85 6.74 9.81
N TYR A 91 3.61 6.44 10.86
CA TYR A 91 3.26 6.82 12.23
C TYR A 91 4.26 7.81 12.81
N PHE A 92 3.75 8.96 13.25
CA PHE A 92 4.51 10.05 13.84
C PHE A 92 4.39 10.00 15.36
N ASN A 93 5.42 9.46 15.99
CA ASN A 93 5.49 9.38 17.44
C ASN A 93 5.96 10.72 18.03
N SER A 94 5.20 11.29 18.96
CA SER A 94 5.55 12.53 19.67
C SER A 94 6.87 12.45 20.44
N LYS A 95 7.35 11.25 20.78
CA LYS A 95 8.65 11.04 21.44
C LYS A 95 9.84 11.13 20.49
N SER A 96 9.62 11.00 19.18
CA SER A 96 10.69 10.98 18.17
C SER A 96 10.52 12.11 17.15
N LYS A 97 10.26 13.34 17.61
CA LYS A 97 10.06 14.50 16.71
C LYS A 97 11.23 14.75 15.75
N HIS A 98 12.45 14.39 16.13
CA HIS A 98 13.63 14.50 15.26
C HIS A 98 13.53 13.64 13.99
N SER A 99 12.76 12.54 14.00
CA SER A 99 12.56 11.68 12.82
C SER A 99 11.48 12.20 11.87
N TRP A 100 10.62 13.12 12.32
CA TRP A 100 9.43 13.52 11.56
C TRP A 100 9.77 14.15 10.21
N LYS A 101 10.84 14.96 10.17
CA LYS A 101 11.30 15.58 8.92
C LYS A 101 11.64 14.51 7.89
N LYS A 102 12.46 13.53 8.26
CA LYS A 102 12.84 12.43 7.39
C LYS A 102 11.63 11.58 6.96
N GLN A 103 10.74 11.23 7.89
CA GLN A 103 9.54 10.45 7.58
C GLN A 103 8.61 11.15 6.58
N ILE A 104 8.46 12.48 6.67
CA ILE A 104 7.71 13.26 5.70
C ILE A 104 8.45 13.31 4.36
N GLU A 105 9.77 13.55 4.36
CA GLU A 105 10.57 13.53 3.13
C GLU A 105 10.46 12.18 2.39
N ASP A 106 10.57 11.07 3.11
CA ASP A 106 10.41 9.71 2.56
C ASP A 106 8.98 9.49 2.02
N GLN A 107 7.94 9.94 2.74
CA GLN A 107 6.55 9.89 2.25
C GLN A 107 6.34 10.74 1.00
N MET A 108 6.91 11.93 0.95
CA MET A 108 6.79 12.81 -0.22
C MET A 108 7.52 12.22 -1.42
N ALA A 109 8.70 11.63 -1.22
CA ALA A 109 9.41 10.89 -2.27
C ALA A 109 8.54 9.75 -2.84
N ARG A 110 7.91 8.95 -1.97
CA ARG A 110 6.96 7.91 -2.39
C ARG A 110 5.76 8.48 -3.15
N LEU A 111 5.20 9.57 -2.66
CA LEU A 111 4.03 10.24 -3.25
C LEU A 111 4.29 10.74 -4.67
N HIS A 112 5.51 11.21 -4.94
CA HIS A 112 5.94 11.68 -6.26
C HIS A 112 6.48 10.57 -7.18
N SER A 113 6.84 9.42 -6.62
CA SER A 113 7.33 8.27 -7.40
C SER A 113 6.19 7.44 -8.02
N PRO A 114 6.46 6.73 -9.12
CA PRO A 114 5.57 5.67 -9.57
C PRO A 114 5.48 4.57 -8.51
N SER A 115 4.30 3.96 -8.38
CA SER A 115 4.09 2.81 -7.50
C SER A 115 3.73 1.58 -8.31
N CYS A 116 4.22 0.43 -7.84
CA CYS A 116 3.77 -0.90 -8.24
C CYS A 116 2.71 -1.32 -7.22
N HIS A 117 1.46 -1.39 -7.66
CA HIS A 117 0.32 -1.69 -6.78
C HIS A 117 -0.52 -2.83 -7.35
N SER A 118 -1.55 -3.24 -6.59
CA SER A 118 -2.42 -4.38 -6.95
C SER A 118 -1.63 -5.66 -7.23
N VAL A 119 -0.56 -5.86 -6.47
CA VAL A 119 0.36 -6.98 -6.66
C VAL A 119 -0.33 -8.27 -6.23
N SER A 120 -0.34 -9.24 -7.11
CA SER A 120 -0.88 -10.58 -6.88
C SER A 120 0.14 -11.63 -7.31
N ILE A 121 0.19 -12.72 -6.57
CA ILE A 121 1.09 -13.83 -6.86
C ILE A 121 0.23 -15.05 -7.12
N LYS A 122 0.33 -15.58 -8.33
CA LYS A 122 -0.30 -16.81 -8.76
C LYS A 122 0.71 -17.94 -8.62
N TRP A 123 0.54 -18.75 -7.60
CA TRP A 123 1.36 -19.94 -7.39
C TRP A 123 0.91 -21.06 -8.31
N GLN A 124 1.80 -21.59 -9.14
CA GLN A 124 1.46 -22.72 -10.01
C GLN A 124 1.54 -24.03 -9.21
N GLN A 125 0.41 -24.72 -9.09
CA GLN A 125 0.30 -26.05 -8.49
C GLN A 125 0.17 -27.08 -9.61
N LEU A 126 0.90 -28.20 -9.50
CA LEU A 126 0.85 -29.28 -10.49
C LEU A 126 -0.37 -30.21 -10.33
N SER A 127 -1.00 -30.21 -9.16
CA SER A 127 -2.11 -31.10 -8.82
C SER A 127 -3.42 -30.33 -8.65
N THR A 128 -4.48 -30.78 -9.30
CA THR A 128 -5.83 -30.19 -9.25
C THR A 128 -6.49 -30.32 -7.88
N ASP A 129 -6.04 -31.27 -7.04
CA ASP A 129 -6.53 -31.51 -5.67
C ASP A 129 -5.67 -30.85 -4.57
N ALA A 130 -4.84 -29.86 -4.92
CA ALA A 130 -3.98 -29.20 -3.93
C ALA A 130 -4.77 -28.26 -3.00
N SER A 131 -4.39 -28.23 -1.73
CA SER A 131 -4.85 -27.21 -0.78
C SER A 131 -4.46 -25.80 -1.23
N GLU A 132 -5.27 -24.79 -0.87
CA GLU A 132 -4.97 -23.40 -1.21
C GLU A 132 -3.57 -22.98 -0.74
N PRO A 133 -2.82 -22.22 -1.56
CA PRO A 133 -1.49 -21.77 -1.21
C PRO A 133 -1.53 -20.81 -0.02
N LEU A 134 -0.85 -21.16 1.08
CA LEU A 134 -0.73 -20.28 2.23
C LEU A 134 0.40 -19.27 1.98
N GLN A 135 0.07 -17.99 1.91
CA GLN A 135 1.03 -16.92 1.63
C GLN A 135 1.15 -15.92 2.80
N ALA A 136 2.37 -15.45 3.05
CA ALA A 136 2.68 -14.33 3.91
C ALA A 136 3.58 -13.30 3.20
N PRO A 137 3.21 -12.01 3.15
CA PRO A 137 1.95 -11.44 3.61
C PRO A 137 0.76 -11.89 2.74
N ALA A 138 -0.41 -12.04 3.36
CA ALA A 138 -1.65 -12.43 2.67
C ALA A 138 -2.09 -11.38 1.63
N GLN A 139 -1.87 -10.11 1.94
CA GLN A 139 -2.07 -9.00 1.02
C GLN A 139 -0.73 -8.30 0.79
N VAL A 140 -0.34 -8.19 -0.47
CA VAL A 140 0.88 -7.50 -0.85
C VAL A 140 0.62 -5.98 -0.87
N GLN A 141 1.47 -5.23 -0.18
CA GLN A 141 1.42 -3.77 -0.17
C GLN A 141 1.97 -3.19 -1.48
N SER A 142 1.64 -1.93 -1.75
CA SER A 142 2.22 -1.22 -2.89
C SER A 142 3.70 -0.95 -2.64
N LEU A 143 4.53 -1.13 -3.67
CA LEU A 143 5.96 -0.84 -3.62
C LEU A 143 6.30 0.43 -4.38
N PHE A 144 7.22 1.18 -3.80
CA PHE A 144 7.78 2.41 -4.35
C PHE A 144 9.25 2.23 -4.68
N HIS A 145 9.82 3.16 -5.43
CA HIS A 145 11.21 3.10 -5.87
C HIS A 145 12.19 2.73 -4.74
N ASN A 146 13.06 1.75 -5.01
CA ASN A 146 14.02 1.17 -4.07
C ASN A 146 13.44 0.43 -2.85
N GLU A 147 12.14 0.14 -2.85
CA GLU A 147 11.56 -0.77 -1.87
C GLU A 147 11.64 -2.22 -2.35
N ARG A 148 11.81 -3.11 -1.37
CA ARG A 148 11.85 -4.56 -1.55
C ARG A 148 10.82 -5.22 -0.67
N LEU A 149 10.10 -6.19 -1.23
CA LEU A 149 9.24 -7.06 -0.45
C LEU A 149 9.65 -8.51 -0.60
N LEU A 150 9.64 -9.21 0.53
CA LEU A 150 9.77 -10.66 0.61
C LEU A 150 8.40 -11.26 0.80
N VAL A 151 8.03 -12.16 -0.12
CA VAL A 151 6.82 -12.96 0.01
C VAL A 151 7.22 -14.41 0.21
N TYR A 152 6.63 -15.01 1.23
CA TYR A 152 6.76 -16.42 1.57
C TYR A 152 5.48 -17.14 1.20
N GLY A 153 5.62 -18.32 0.62
CA GLY A 153 4.50 -19.20 0.30
C GLY A 153 4.78 -20.61 0.76
N PHE A 154 3.81 -21.25 1.39
CA PHE A 154 3.76 -22.68 1.65
C PHE A 154 2.80 -23.32 0.66
N ILE A 155 3.36 -23.91 -0.40
CA ILE A 155 2.59 -24.51 -1.49
C ILE A 155 3.14 -25.92 -1.80
N PRO A 156 2.31 -26.97 -1.71
CA PRO A 156 2.69 -28.31 -2.14
C PRO A 156 3.04 -28.32 -3.63
N HIS A 157 4.13 -28.99 -4.01
CA HIS A 157 4.52 -29.24 -5.41
C HIS A 157 4.53 -28.01 -6.35
N CYS A 158 4.88 -26.84 -5.82
CA CYS A 158 5.03 -25.64 -6.64
C CYS A 158 6.36 -25.65 -7.41
N THR A 159 6.34 -25.35 -8.71
CA THR A 159 7.55 -25.22 -9.56
C THR A 159 7.77 -23.77 -10.00
N GLN A 160 6.69 -23.02 -10.20
CA GLN A 160 6.73 -21.64 -10.67
C GLN A 160 5.72 -20.77 -9.92
N ALA A 161 5.99 -19.48 -9.86
CA ALA A 161 5.07 -18.46 -9.40
C ALA A 161 5.03 -17.33 -10.43
N THR A 162 3.83 -16.88 -10.79
CA THR A 162 3.64 -15.71 -11.65
C THR A 162 3.28 -14.53 -10.77
N LEU A 163 4.10 -13.48 -10.82
CA LEU A 163 3.82 -12.21 -10.15
C LEU A 163 3.16 -11.28 -11.17
N CYS A 164 1.98 -10.76 -10.82
CA CYS A 164 1.23 -9.77 -11.59
C CYS A 164 1.13 -8.49 -10.77
N ALA A 165 1.34 -7.34 -11.39
CA ALA A 165 1.17 -6.05 -10.75
C ALA A 165 0.75 -4.97 -11.76
N LEU A 166 0.29 -3.83 -11.24
CA LEU A 166 -0.01 -2.65 -12.04
C LEU A 166 1.05 -1.56 -11.76
N ILE A 167 1.66 -1.06 -12.83
CA ILE A 167 2.62 0.05 -12.79
C ILE A 167 2.11 1.10 -13.78
N GLN A 168 1.73 2.27 -13.29
CA GLN A 168 1.22 3.37 -14.13
C GLN A 168 0.13 2.90 -15.12
N GLU A 169 -0.87 2.17 -14.63
CA GLU A 169 -1.99 1.59 -15.43
C GLU A 169 -1.59 0.52 -16.46
N LYS A 170 -0.32 0.11 -16.50
CA LYS A 170 0.14 -1.03 -17.31
C LYS A 170 0.25 -2.27 -16.44
N GLU A 171 -0.29 -3.38 -16.93
CA GLU A 171 -0.09 -4.69 -16.32
C GLU A 171 1.34 -5.16 -16.58
N PHE A 172 2.03 -5.51 -15.50
CA PHE A 172 3.33 -6.14 -15.53
C PHE A 172 3.21 -7.55 -14.97
N SER A 173 3.73 -8.53 -15.70
CA SER A 173 3.77 -9.92 -15.25
C SER A 173 5.17 -10.50 -15.40
N THR A 174 5.67 -11.14 -14.36
CA THR A 174 6.95 -11.86 -14.40
C THR A 174 6.81 -13.25 -13.79
N ILE A 175 7.55 -14.21 -14.33
CA ILE A 175 7.53 -15.60 -13.87
C ILE A 175 8.82 -15.85 -13.10
N VAL A 176 8.67 -16.41 -11.90
CA VAL A 176 9.79 -16.87 -11.08
C VAL A 176 9.71 -18.39 -10.98
N SER A 177 10.66 -19.06 -11.61
CA SER A 177 10.82 -20.51 -11.57
C SER A 177 11.96 -20.90 -10.63
N THR A 178 11.76 -21.94 -9.83
CA THR A 178 12.85 -22.56 -9.07
C THR A 178 13.52 -23.63 -9.91
N SER A 179 14.82 -23.51 -10.18
CA SER A 179 15.63 -24.63 -10.68
C SER A 179 15.74 -25.72 -9.60
N GLU A 180 15.76 -27.00 -9.99
CA GLU A 180 15.90 -28.18 -9.09
C GLU A 180 17.02 -28.01 -8.02
N LEU A 181 18.08 -27.26 -8.35
CA LEU A 181 19.27 -27.01 -7.51
C LEU A 181 19.04 -26.13 -6.26
N GLN A 182 17.88 -25.49 -6.09
CA GLN A 182 17.56 -24.67 -4.91
C GLN A 182 16.54 -25.32 -3.96
N LYS A 183 16.23 -26.61 -4.15
CA LYS A 183 15.38 -27.38 -3.23
C LYS A 183 16.21 -27.84 -2.02
N THR A 184 16.23 -27.05 -0.95
CA THR A 184 16.72 -27.55 0.34
C THR A 184 15.65 -28.45 0.97
N THR A 185 15.97 -29.74 1.13
CA THR A 185 15.09 -30.73 1.75
C THR A 185 15.09 -30.56 3.27
N GLY A 186 14.08 -29.86 3.77
CA GLY A 186 13.64 -29.84 5.16
C GLY A 186 12.11 -29.75 5.16
N THR A 187 11.46 -30.10 6.27
CA THR A 187 10.00 -30.29 6.41
C THR A 187 9.13 -29.05 6.06
N VAL A 188 9.74 -27.94 5.62
CA VAL A 188 9.07 -26.72 5.15
C VAL A 188 9.75 -26.25 3.86
N ARG A 189 9.06 -26.41 2.71
CA ARG A 189 9.48 -25.78 1.46
C ARG A 189 9.14 -24.28 1.53
N LEU A 190 10.07 -23.48 2.04
CA LEU A 190 9.95 -22.03 2.06
C LEU A 190 10.38 -21.50 0.67
N LYS A 191 9.45 -20.91 -0.09
CA LYS A 191 9.80 -20.15 -1.30
C LYS A 191 9.89 -18.67 -0.95
N THR A 192 11.04 -18.06 -1.21
CA THR A 192 11.26 -16.63 -1.03
C THR A 192 11.22 -15.94 -2.38
N LEU A 193 10.20 -15.13 -2.62
CA LEU A 193 10.13 -14.23 -3.77
C LEU A 193 10.65 -12.85 -3.35
N THR A 194 11.60 -12.33 -4.12
CA THR A 194 12.11 -10.97 -3.97
C THR A 194 11.57 -10.11 -5.08
N MET A 195 10.76 -9.11 -4.75
CA MET A 195 10.39 -8.06 -5.70
C MET A 195 11.26 -6.84 -5.43
N ASN A 196 12.09 -6.47 -6.42
CA ASN A 196 12.83 -5.22 -6.43
C ASN A 196 12.13 -4.26 -7.37
N SER A 197 11.74 -3.09 -6.87
CA SER A 197 11.15 -2.04 -7.70
C SER A 197 12.20 -0.99 -8.03
N LEU A 198 12.90 -1.20 -9.14
CA LEU A 198 13.77 -0.21 -9.77
C LEU A 198 12.93 0.51 -10.82
N PHE A 199 12.38 1.67 -10.47
CA PHE A 199 11.74 2.54 -11.46
C PHE A 199 12.77 3.55 -11.93
N GLU A 200 13.27 3.41 -13.16
CA GLU A 200 14.08 4.44 -13.84
C GLU A 200 13.21 5.62 -14.30
#